data_AF-A0A812KE17-F1
#
_entry.id   AF-A0A812KE17-F1
#
_cell.length_a   1.000
_cell.length_b   1.000
_cell.length_c   1.000
_cell.angle_alpha   90.00
_cell.angle_beta   90.00
_cell.angle_gamma   90.00
#
_symmetry.space_group_name_H-M   'P 1'
#
loop_
_entity.id
_entity.type
_entity.pdbx_description
1 polymer ?
#
loop_
_entity_poly.entity_id
_entity_poly.type
_entity_poly.pdbx_seq_one_letter_code
_entity_poly.pdbx_strand_id
1 'polypeptide(L)'
;MGNRIVVRKEPSQGVPFKYLFGEQEVNAQDHGLKKVEFDPKPFDGGKFRLAYKGKVFCKEEPSSTLNRARFLNCWTMRRDADRPYFPCIVKQFRRSHAQYAKEWDKDLTVLNKAQDLARKFNKDVRPPVKIQFAGAFLYQVYQPGAEYEQSGFFWPRLEKIADASVQKAEKVCVEPHFEGKFVKANCNNGYVGQFVDPSLGELSFHRTAQAFSHWTWTVTEGALLVCDLQGVMKEGDWQFTDPAIHDAAGTQLYGLTDLGPRGINAFFRTHTCNHICQHMKKPDAVIDIGLPAPIAHVGSTTFSFELVQVSSAVHDQQDFADILDHAHRGTCYAQAVATLVRHAERRIVGRNVEPHHVIADAIVKKHGTKGGCVEPVLNQVCPPRRLRWREVRADDAARCLQLGRAVLCGFHLSDKQWHSFSEFFRRFPSEVLGELPDPSKDVLSGHGCVLIGQDPSMWKAKNSWGDDFGDGGYFRISKKLLEQMQARFFDIFFVEEDLSAEDREAYKNWCRNSHLHTVSTSS
;
A
#
# COMPACT_ATOMS: atom_id res chain seq x y z
N MET A 1 -37.12 -6.02 -37.76
CA MET A 1 -35.74 -5.49 -37.72
C MET A 1 -35.48 -5.03 -36.30
N GLY A 2 -34.52 -5.62 -35.59
CA GLY A 2 -34.25 -5.25 -34.19
C GLY A 2 -33.74 -3.81 -34.11
N ASN A 3 -34.28 -3.03 -33.17
CA ASN A 3 -33.74 -1.72 -32.82
C ASN A 3 -32.28 -1.89 -32.41
N ARG A 4 -31.34 -1.49 -33.28
CA ARG A 4 -29.93 -1.39 -32.91
C ARG A 4 -29.80 -0.18 -31.99
N ILE A 5 -29.70 -0.44 -30.69
CA ILE A 5 -29.31 0.56 -29.70
C ILE A 5 -27.88 0.98 -30.03
N VAL A 6 -27.66 2.27 -30.26
CA VAL A 6 -26.32 2.84 -30.52
C VAL A 6 -25.87 3.58 -29.28
N VAL A 7 -24.81 3.12 -28.64
CA VAL A 7 -24.18 3.81 -27.51
C VAL A 7 -23.15 4.79 -28.03
N ARG A 8 -23.28 6.07 -27.68
CA ARG A 8 -22.28 7.12 -27.93
C ARG A 8 -21.47 7.39 -26.66
N LYS A 9 -20.18 7.66 -26.84
CA LYS A 9 -19.27 7.97 -25.72
C LYS A 9 -18.69 9.37 -25.90
N GLU A 10 -18.78 10.18 -24.86
CA GLU A 10 -18.04 11.43 -24.75
C GLU A 10 -16.82 11.20 -23.83
N PRO A 11 -15.59 11.42 -24.32
CA PRO A 11 -14.39 11.16 -23.54
C PRO A 11 -14.18 12.25 -22.48
N SER A 12 -13.48 11.87 -21.41
CA SER A 12 -12.99 12.85 -20.43
C SER A 12 -11.85 13.70 -21.04
N GLN A 13 -11.79 14.99 -20.72
CA GLN A 13 -10.82 15.98 -21.26
C GLN A 13 -10.20 16.86 -20.17
N GLY A 14 -9.16 17.62 -20.54
CA GLY A 14 -8.26 18.27 -19.59
C GLY A 14 -6.86 18.48 -20.14
N VAL A 15 -5.97 18.94 -19.26
CA VAL A 15 -4.70 19.54 -19.63
C VAL A 15 -3.55 18.80 -18.92
N PRO A 16 -2.44 18.47 -19.61
CA PRO A 16 -1.27 17.88 -18.96
C PRO A 16 -0.62 18.89 -17.98
N PHE A 17 -0.17 18.41 -16.81
CA PHE A 17 0.46 19.30 -15.81
C PHE A 17 1.96 19.04 -15.65
N LYS A 18 2.41 17.82 -15.32
CA LYS A 18 3.79 17.59 -14.84
C LYS A 18 4.29 16.16 -15.07
N TYR A 19 5.59 16.00 -15.31
CA TYR A 19 6.32 14.73 -15.15
C TYR A 19 7.71 14.99 -14.58
N LEU A 20 8.31 13.98 -13.94
CA LEU A 20 9.70 14.05 -13.44
C LEU A 20 10.66 13.43 -14.46
N PHE A 21 11.78 14.08 -14.75
CA PHE A 21 12.90 13.56 -15.53
C PHE A 21 14.20 13.71 -14.76
N GLY A 22 14.73 12.57 -14.28
CA GLY A 22 15.77 12.61 -13.25
C GLY A 22 15.22 13.28 -12.00
N GLU A 23 15.85 14.38 -11.58
CA GLU A 23 15.39 15.21 -10.44
C GLU A 23 14.61 16.47 -10.87
N GLN A 24 14.39 16.67 -12.18
CA GLN A 24 13.73 17.86 -12.71
C GLN A 24 12.26 17.60 -13.02
N GLU A 25 11.38 18.44 -12.48
CA GLU A 25 9.97 18.48 -12.86
C GLU A 25 9.82 19.26 -14.16
N VAL A 26 9.05 18.72 -15.11
CA VAL A 26 8.89 19.28 -16.45
C VAL A 26 7.42 19.29 -16.84
N ASN A 27 6.96 20.36 -17.48
CA ASN A 27 5.58 20.49 -17.94
C ASN A 27 5.42 19.78 -19.29
N ALA A 28 4.47 18.87 -19.37
CA ALA A 28 4.13 18.14 -20.59
C ALA A 28 3.72 19.07 -21.76
N GLN A 29 3.17 20.26 -21.47
CA GLN A 29 2.85 21.27 -22.48
C GLN A 29 4.08 21.85 -23.18
N ASP A 30 5.21 21.97 -22.48
CA ASP A 30 6.48 22.47 -23.05
C ASP A 30 7.01 21.53 -24.13
N HIS A 31 6.52 20.28 -24.12
CA HIS A 31 6.82 19.24 -25.10
C HIS A 31 5.72 19.07 -26.16
N GLY A 32 4.79 20.01 -26.28
CA GLY A 32 3.79 20.04 -27.35
C GLY A 32 2.58 19.12 -27.13
N LEU A 33 2.40 18.58 -25.92
CA LEU A 33 1.19 17.83 -25.56
C LEU A 33 0.02 18.81 -25.37
N LYS A 34 -1.12 18.54 -26.03
CA LYS A 34 -2.30 19.42 -26.05
C LYS A 34 -3.36 19.01 -25.03
N LYS A 35 -3.83 17.77 -25.15
CA LYS A 35 -4.97 17.24 -24.39
C LYS A 35 -4.85 15.74 -24.27
N VAL A 36 -5.45 15.18 -23.23
CA VAL A 36 -5.68 13.74 -23.10
C VAL A 36 -7.18 13.49 -23.25
N GLU A 37 -7.55 12.49 -24.02
CA GLU A 37 -8.91 11.99 -24.07
C GLU A 37 -8.92 10.54 -23.62
N PHE A 38 -9.86 10.14 -22.78
CA PHE A 38 -9.95 8.75 -22.33
C PHE A 38 -11.39 8.32 -22.09
N ASP A 39 -11.61 7.02 -22.18
CA ASP A 39 -12.92 6.39 -22.09
C ASP A 39 -13.61 6.71 -20.75
N PRO A 40 -14.95 6.85 -20.73
CA PRO A 40 -15.69 7.12 -19.49
C PRO A 40 -15.73 5.91 -18.53
N LYS A 41 -15.53 4.69 -19.05
CA LYS A 41 -15.51 3.44 -18.27
C LYS A 41 -14.12 2.83 -18.24
N PRO A 42 -13.67 2.29 -17.09
CA PRO A 42 -12.41 1.58 -17.02
C PRO A 42 -12.52 0.25 -17.78
N PHE A 43 -11.42 -0.18 -18.39
CA PHE A 43 -11.33 -1.50 -19.03
C PHE A 43 -10.73 -2.56 -18.10
N ASP A 44 -10.03 -2.13 -17.05
CA ASP A 44 -9.40 -2.99 -16.05
C ASP A 44 -9.26 -2.24 -14.70
N GLY A 45 -8.93 -2.95 -13.63
CA GLY A 45 -8.68 -2.35 -12.33
C GLY A 45 -7.95 -3.27 -11.37
N GLY A 46 -6.88 -2.76 -10.77
CA GLY A 46 -6.20 -3.40 -9.65
C GLY A 46 -6.93 -3.17 -8.32
N LYS A 47 -6.25 -3.54 -7.23
CA LYS A 47 -6.75 -3.36 -5.86
C LYS A 47 -7.07 -1.90 -5.53
N PHE A 48 -6.21 -0.97 -5.95
CA PHE A 48 -6.30 0.45 -5.56
C PHE A 48 -6.71 1.39 -6.69
N ARG A 49 -6.47 1.00 -7.94
CA ARG A 49 -6.60 1.89 -9.12
C ARG A 49 -7.42 1.25 -10.22
N LEU A 50 -8.11 2.08 -10.98
CA LEU A 50 -8.84 1.76 -12.20
C LEU A 50 -8.03 2.24 -13.41
N ALA A 51 -8.09 1.51 -14.53
CA ALA A 51 -7.37 1.81 -15.76
C ALA A 51 -8.34 2.08 -16.92
N TYR A 52 -8.09 3.15 -17.67
CA TYR A 52 -8.90 3.62 -18.79
C TYR A 52 -8.03 3.68 -20.04
N LYS A 53 -8.59 3.31 -21.19
CA LYS A 53 -7.91 3.52 -22.47
C LYS A 53 -8.07 4.97 -22.90
N GLY A 54 -7.01 5.54 -23.45
CA GLY A 54 -7.01 6.92 -23.90
C GLY A 54 -6.05 7.22 -25.03
N LYS A 55 -6.02 8.50 -25.40
CA LYS A 55 -5.19 9.10 -26.43
C LYS A 55 -4.63 10.41 -25.90
N VAL A 56 -3.31 10.60 -26.02
CA VAL A 56 -2.65 11.89 -25.81
C VAL A 56 -2.47 12.56 -27.17
N PHE A 57 -3.07 13.73 -27.37
CA PHE A 57 -2.94 14.50 -28.60
C PHE A 57 -1.80 15.52 -28.53
N CYS A 58 -1.11 15.75 -29.65
CA CYS A 58 0.01 16.68 -29.74
C CYS A 58 -0.23 17.77 -30.81
N LYS A 59 0.54 18.87 -30.73
CA LYS A 59 0.40 20.05 -31.63
C LYS A 59 0.76 19.74 -33.08
N GLU A 60 1.88 19.05 -33.29
CA GLU A 60 2.52 18.72 -34.56
C GLU A 60 3.22 17.36 -34.42
N GLU A 61 3.58 16.70 -35.52
CA GLU A 61 4.51 15.56 -35.45
C GLU A 61 5.87 16.02 -34.93
N PRO A 62 6.53 15.26 -34.04
CA PRO A 62 7.88 15.58 -33.63
C PRO A 62 8.80 15.60 -34.86
N SER A 63 9.38 16.76 -35.22
CA SER A 63 10.39 16.82 -36.27
C SER A 63 11.70 16.17 -35.80
N SER A 64 12.45 15.58 -36.74
CA SER A 64 13.71 14.85 -36.47
C SER A 64 14.83 15.69 -35.86
N THR A 65 14.69 17.02 -35.84
CA THR A 65 15.76 17.97 -35.50
C THR A 65 15.59 18.67 -34.15
N LEU A 66 14.55 18.33 -33.39
CA LEU A 66 14.41 18.83 -32.02
C LEU A 66 14.53 17.68 -31.03
N ASN A 67 15.58 17.73 -30.21
CA ASN A 67 15.91 16.89 -29.05
C ASN A 67 14.80 16.86 -27.96
N ARG A 68 13.54 16.62 -28.32
CA ARG A 68 12.41 16.76 -27.41
C ARG A 68 12.02 15.43 -26.79
N ALA A 69 12.49 15.32 -25.54
CA ALA A 69 11.96 14.51 -24.45
C ALA A 69 12.19 12.99 -24.54
N ARG A 70 13.31 12.55 -23.95
CA ARG A 70 13.65 11.14 -23.69
C ARG A 70 12.50 10.30 -23.09
N PHE A 71 11.51 10.92 -22.46
CA PHE A 71 10.36 10.21 -21.88
C PHE A 71 9.42 9.62 -22.94
N LEU A 72 9.29 10.25 -24.12
CA LEU A 72 8.48 9.73 -25.23
C LEU A 72 9.17 8.57 -25.97
N ASN A 73 10.41 8.23 -25.64
CA ASN A 73 11.13 7.12 -26.29
C ASN A 73 10.41 5.76 -26.12
N CYS A 74 9.63 5.61 -25.05
CA CYS A 74 8.81 4.42 -24.82
C CYS A 74 7.37 4.55 -25.35
N TRP A 75 7.02 5.69 -25.96
CA TRP A 75 5.70 5.96 -26.52
C TRP A 75 5.71 5.75 -28.03
N THR A 76 4.72 5.04 -28.56
CA THR A 76 4.59 4.82 -30.01
C THR A 76 3.45 5.69 -30.55
N MET A 77 3.77 6.63 -31.43
CA MET A 77 2.78 7.51 -32.06
C MET A 77 1.91 6.75 -33.07
N ARG A 78 0.65 7.15 -33.19
CA ARG A 78 -0.32 6.70 -34.19
C ARG A 78 -1.02 7.89 -34.84
N ARG A 79 -1.77 7.62 -35.91
CA ARG A 79 -2.55 8.61 -36.65
C ARG A 79 -4.01 8.17 -36.74
N ASP A 80 -4.91 9.15 -36.65
CA ASP A 80 -6.34 9.01 -36.87
C ASP A 80 -6.79 10.19 -37.75
N ALA A 81 -7.11 9.93 -39.02
CA ALA A 81 -7.44 10.96 -40.02
C ALA A 81 -6.50 12.19 -39.96
N ASP A 82 -5.19 11.95 -40.07
CA ASP A 82 -4.09 12.94 -40.00
C ASP A 82 -3.87 13.65 -38.66
N ARG A 83 -4.58 13.25 -37.60
CA ARG A 83 -4.31 13.74 -36.24
C ARG A 83 -3.31 12.81 -35.54
N PRO A 84 -2.08 13.27 -35.24
CA PRO A 84 -1.12 12.48 -34.49
C PRO A 84 -1.55 12.38 -33.02
N TYR A 85 -1.49 11.16 -32.48
CA TYR A 85 -1.77 10.90 -31.08
C TYR A 85 -0.90 9.76 -30.56
N PHE A 86 -0.74 9.68 -29.25
CA PHE A 86 -0.13 8.54 -28.58
C PHE A 86 -1.19 7.76 -27.81
N PRO A 87 -1.37 6.45 -28.08
CA PRO A 87 -2.20 5.59 -27.23
C PRO A 87 -1.69 5.60 -25.78
N CYS A 88 -2.59 5.77 -24.82
CA CYS A 88 -2.24 5.82 -23.40
C CYS A 88 -3.18 5.00 -22.52
N ILE A 89 -2.71 4.69 -21.32
CA ILE A 89 -3.53 4.26 -20.20
C ILE A 89 -3.61 5.40 -19.20
N VAL A 90 -4.83 5.72 -18.76
CA VAL A 90 -5.09 6.66 -17.68
C VAL A 90 -5.45 5.87 -16.42
N LYS A 91 -4.84 6.20 -15.29
CA LYS A 91 -5.05 5.52 -14.01
C LYS A 91 -5.68 6.46 -13.00
N GLN A 92 -6.78 6.01 -12.40
CA GLN A 92 -7.52 6.71 -11.36
C GLN A 92 -7.43 5.90 -10.06
N PHE A 93 -7.24 6.54 -8.90
CA PHE A 93 -7.50 5.86 -7.63
C PHE A 93 -8.99 5.53 -7.52
N ARG A 94 -9.31 4.35 -6.97
CA ARG A 94 -10.69 4.01 -6.64
C ARG A 94 -11.24 5.03 -5.64
N ARG A 95 -12.55 5.29 -5.65
CA ARG A 95 -13.19 6.25 -4.72
C ARG A 95 -12.86 5.96 -3.25
N SER A 96 -12.82 4.69 -2.85
CA SER A 96 -12.43 4.27 -1.49
C SER A 96 -10.97 4.58 -1.11
N HIS A 97 -10.17 5.05 -2.07
CA HIS A 97 -8.75 5.33 -1.97
C HIS A 97 -8.41 6.71 -2.56
N ALA A 98 -9.41 7.55 -2.85
CA ALA A 98 -9.22 8.84 -3.50
C ALA A 98 -8.39 9.81 -2.64
N GLN A 99 -8.41 9.66 -1.31
CA GLN A 99 -7.57 10.44 -0.39
C GLN A 99 -6.06 10.25 -0.64
N TYR A 100 -5.66 9.19 -1.34
CA TYR A 100 -4.27 8.91 -1.69
C TYR A 100 -3.87 9.48 -3.07
N ALA A 101 -4.74 10.22 -3.76
CA ALA A 101 -4.37 10.88 -5.02
C ALA A 101 -3.22 11.89 -4.87
N LYS A 102 -2.92 12.35 -3.66
CA LYS A 102 -1.71 13.13 -3.35
C LYS A 102 -0.40 12.34 -3.45
N GLU A 103 -0.47 11.00 -3.46
CA GLU A 103 0.70 10.12 -3.55
C GLU A 103 1.18 9.91 -4.99
N TRP A 104 0.45 10.42 -5.99
CA TRP A 104 0.82 10.33 -7.40
C TRP A 104 2.24 10.86 -7.69
N ASP A 105 2.67 11.92 -7.00
CA ASP A 105 4.02 12.48 -7.15
C ASP A 105 5.10 11.48 -6.69
N LYS A 106 4.82 10.67 -5.66
CA LYS A 106 5.72 9.59 -5.21
C LYS A 106 5.70 8.41 -6.18
N ASP A 107 4.53 8.05 -6.72
CA ASP A 107 4.43 7.00 -7.76
C ASP A 107 5.30 7.37 -8.98
N LEU A 108 5.29 8.63 -9.42
CA LEU A 108 6.18 9.11 -10.49
C LEU A 108 7.65 9.10 -10.09
N THR A 109 7.97 9.46 -8.84
CA THR A 109 9.35 9.39 -8.32
C THR A 109 9.87 7.96 -8.35
N VAL A 110 9.05 7.00 -7.91
CA VAL A 110 9.36 5.56 -7.93
C VAL A 110 9.59 5.06 -9.35
N LEU A 111 8.69 5.37 -10.27
CA LEU A 111 8.78 4.95 -11.67
C LEU A 111 10.06 5.48 -12.34
N ASN A 112 10.41 6.74 -12.11
CA ASN A 112 11.63 7.34 -12.66
C ASN A 112 12.89 6.76 -12.05
N LYS A 113 12.93 6.57 -10.72
CA LYS A 113 14.07 5.93 -10.05
C LYS A 113 14.28 4.51 -10.57
N ALA A 114 13.21 3.75 -10.78
CA ALA A 114 13.25 2.42 -11.38
C ALA A 114 13.78 2.47 -12.83
N GLN A 115 13.36 3.45 -13.63
CA GLN A 115 13.88 3.67 -14.99
C GLN A 115 15.37 3.98 -15.01
N ASP A 116 15.88 4.79 -14.09
CA ASP A 116 17.31 5.10 -14.01
C ASP A 116 18.14 3.87 -13.60
N LEU A 117 17.64 3.09 -12.63
CA LEU A 117 18.23 1.81 -12.27
C LEU A 117 18.19 0.82 -13.44
N ALA A 118 17.11 0.77 -14.22
CA ALA A 118 17.01 -0.07 -15.41
C ALA A 118 18.05 0.30 -16.48
N ARG A 119 18.30 1.60 -16.72
CA ARG A 119 19.36 2.04 -17.66
C ARG A 119 20.72 1.56 -17.20
N LYS A 120 21.01 1.68 -15.90
CA LYS A 120 22.27 1.21 -15.32
C LYS A 120 22.37 -0.32 -15.37
N PHE A 121 21.30 -1.06 -15.07
CA PHE A 121 21.24 -2.52 -15.20
C PHE A 121 21.53 -2.98 -16.63
N ASN A 122 20.87 -2.39 -17.63
CA ASN A 122 21.08 -2.72 -19.04
C ASN A 122 22.54 -2.49 -19.49
N LYS A 123 23.21 -1.49 -18.91
CA LYS A 123 24.60 -1.15 -19.21
C LYS A 123 25.60 -2.07 -18.49
N ASP A 124 25.40 -2.27 -17.20
CA ASP A 124 26.37 -2.89 -16.30
C ASP A 124 26.23 -4.42 -16.29
N VAL A 125 24.99 -4.93 -16.26
CA VAL A 125 24.71 -6.38 -16.23
C VAL A 125 24.59 -6.97 -17.63
N ARG A 126 24.17 -6.16 -18.61
CA ARG A 126 23.93 -6.60 -20.00
C ARG A 126 23.07 -7.87 -20.06
N PRO A 127 21.85 -7.83 -19.49
CA PRO A 127 20.96 -8.99 -19.49
C PRO A 127 20.64 -9.42 -20.94
N PRO A 128 20.26 -10.71 -21.16
CA PRO A 128 19.84 -11.19 -22.47
C PRO A 128 18.68 -10.40 -23.09
N VAL A 129 17.84 -9.80 -22.23
CA VAL A 129 16.70 -8.96 -22.61
C VAL A 129 16.81 -7.64 -21.86
N LYS A 130 16.72 -6.51 -22.57
CA LYS A 130 16.74 -5.20 -21.91
C LYS A 130 15.40 -4.90 -21.28
N ILE A 131 15.45 -4.05 -20.26
CA ILE A 131 14.26 -3.61 -19.53
C ILE A 131 14.12 -2.09 -19.61
N GLN A 132 12.90 -1.61 -19.66
CA GLN A 132 12.55 -0.19 -19.57
C GLN A 132 11.24 -0.04 -18.82
N PHE A 133 11.05 1.11 -18.17
CA PHE A 133 9.84 1.47 -17.47
C PHE A 133 9.06 2.53 -18.26
N ALA A 134 7.74 2.52 -18.09
CA ALA A 134 6.84 3.52 -18.66
C ALA A 134 7.27 4.94 -18.25
N GLY A 135 7.28 5.86 -19.21
CA GLY A 135 7.37 7.29 -18.94
C GLY A 135 5.97 7.85 -18.71
N ALA A 136 5.61 8.12 -17.46
CA ALA A 136 4.28 8.59 -17.09
C ALA A 136 4.27 10.07 -16.63
N PHE A 137 3.08 10.68 -16.62
CA PHE A 137 2.86 12.06 -16.21
C PHE A 137 1.51 12.26 -15.51
N LEU A 138 1.36 13.35 -14.76
CA LEU A 138 0.10 13.70 -14.10
C LEU A 138 -0.77 14.60 -14.99
N TYR A 139 -2.05 14.31 -14.92
CA TYR A 139 -3.09 14.99 -15.66
C TYR A 139 -4.23 15.38 -14.72
N GLN A 140 -4.69 16.62 -14.81
CA GLN A 140 -5.87 17.08 -14.08
C GLN A 140 -7.06 17.14 -15.01
N VAL A 141 -8.12 16.45 -14.61
CA VAL A 141 -9.34 16.34 -15.41
C VAL A 141 -10.08 17.66 -15.37
N TYR A 142 -10.36 18.24 -16.54
CA TYR A 142 -11.12 19.49 -16.66
C TYR A 142 -12.61 19.23 -16.91
N GLN A 143 -12.90 18.22 -17.74
CA GLN A 143 -14.23 17.81 -18.12
C GLN A 143 -14.36 16.28 -18.01
N PRO A 144 -15.14 15.75 -17.06
CA PRO A 144 -15.48 14.34 -17.03
C PRO A 144 -16.25 13.91 -18.27
N GLY A 145 -15.99 12.69 -18.74
CA GLY A 145 -16.73 12.05 -19.82
C GLY A 145 -18.10 11.54 -19.39
N ALA A 146 -18.88 11.08 -20.37
CA ALA A 146 -20.21 10.49 -20.16
C ALA A 146 -20.56 9.48 -21.26
N GLU A 147 -21.45 8.55 -20.96
CA GLU A 147 -22.06 7.66 -21.95
C GLU A 147 -23.51 8.04 -22.21
N TYR A 148 -23.89 8.00 -23.48
CA TYR A 148 -25.23 8.32 -23.97
C TYR A 148 -25.78 7.15 -24.76
N GLU A 149 -27.04 6.84 -24.55
CA GLU A 149 -27.78 5.92 -25.38
C GLU A 149 -28.56 6.71 -26.43
N GLN A 150 -28.42 6.33 -27.69
CA GLN A 150 -29.20 6.89 -28.78
C GLN A 150 -30.39 5.98 -29.07
N SER A 151 -31.60 6.51 -28.92
CA SER A 151 -32.85 5.83 -29.26
C SER A 151 -33.64 6.60 -30.33
N GLY A 152 -34.57 5.91 -31.00
CA GLY A 152 -35.44 6.49 -32.04
C GLY A 152 -34.89 6.43 -33.47
N PHE A 153 -35.73 6.04 -34.44
CA PHE A 153 -35.36 5.87 -35.85
C PHE A 153 -35.50 7.17 -36.67
N PHE A 154 -36.60 7.91 -36.48
CA PHE A 154 -36.88 9.16 -37.21
C PHE A 154 -36.41 10.43 -36.47
N TRP A 155 -36.30 10.36 -35.14
CA TRP A 155 -35.87 11.47 -34.29
C TRP A 155 -34.87 10.97 -33.24
N PRO A 156 -33.56 11.07 -33.50
CA PRO A 156 -32.53 10.63 -32.56
C PRO A 156 -32.63 11.38 -31.23
N ARG A 157 -32.90 10.67 -30.14
CA ARG A 157 -32.80 11.21 -28.78
C ARG A 157 -31.56 10.64 -28.11
N LEU A 158 -30.75 11.50 -27.49
CA LEU A 158 -29.61 11.11 -26.67
C LEU A 158 -30.02 11.19 -25.20
N GLU A 159 -30.03 10.06 -24.52
CA GLU A 159 -30.25 9.99 -23.08
C GLU A 159 -28.92 9.62 -22.40
N LYS A 160 -28.51 10.43 -21.42
CA LYS A 160 -27.30 10.16 -20.65
C LYS A 160 -27.56 8.97 -19.72
N ILE A 161 -26.74 7.93 -19.85
CA ILE A 161 -26.93 6.68 -19.11
C ILE A 161 -25.85 6.43 -18.06
N ALA A 162 -24.69 7.09 -18.15
CA ALA A 162 -23.65 7.03 -17.11
C ALA A 162 -22.72 8.25 -17.14
N ASP A 163 -22.33 8.71 -15.95
CA ASP A 163 -21.18 9.60 -15.75
C ASP A 163 -19.87 8.81 -15.73
N ALA A 164 -18.77 9.43 -16.15
CA ALA A 164 -17.44 8.90 -15.83
C ALA A 164 -17.24 8.83 -14.31
N SER A 165 -16.54 7.80 -13.85
CA SER A 165 -16.18 7.70 -12.42
C SER A 165 -15.22 8.81 -11.97
N VAL A 166 -14.39 9.29 -12.90
CA VAL A 166 -13.45 10.40 -12.71
C VAL A 166 -14.19 11.72 -12.57
N GLN A 167 -13.82 12.53 -11.59
CA GLN A 167 -14.44 13.82 -11.30
C GLN A 167 -13.68 14.99 -11.89
N LYS A 168 -14.37 16.14 -12.00
CA LYS A 168 -13.71 17.39 -12.38
C LYS A 168 -12.65 17.76 -11.34
N ALA A 169 -11.52 18.29 -11.82
CA ALA A 169 -10.32 18.62 -11.07
C ALA A 169 -9.58 17.43 -10.43
N GLU A 170 -10.01 16.19 -10.66
CA GLU A 170 -9.31 15.02 -10.16
C GLU A 170 -7.98 14.82 -10.89
N LYS A 171 -6.92 14.48 -10.12
CA LYS A 171 -5.61 14.15 -10.66
C LYS A 171 -5.52 12.65 -10.97
N VAL A 172 -5.08 12.32 -12.17
CA VAL A 172 -4.85 10.96 -12.66
C VAL A 172 -3.44 10.82 -13.22
N CYS A 173 -2.92 9.60 -13.26
CA CYS A 173 -1.64 9.29 -13.89
C CYS A 173 -1.86 8.78 -15.32
N VAL A 174 -1.05 9.26 -16.26
CA VAL A 174 -1.15 8.91 -17.68
C VAL A 174 0.17 8.28 -18.12
N GLU A 175 0.10 7.10 -18.70
CA GLU A 175 1.25 6.30 -19.12
C GLU A 175 1.07 5.75 -20.55
N PRO A 176 2.14 5.33 -21.25
CA PRO A 176 2.02 4.73 -22.57
C PRO A 176 1.17 3.45 -22.52
N HIS A 177 0.33 3.25 -23.53
CA HIS A 177 -0.30 1.96 -23.74
C HIS A 177 0.70 1.00 -24.38
N PHE A 178 1.05 -0.05 -23.66
CA PHE A 178 1.85 -1.14 -24.20
C PHE A 178 0.96 -2.25 -24.74
N GLU A 179 1.16 -2.61 -26.00
CA GLU A 179 0.44 -3.71 -26.65
C GLU A 179 1.15 -5.03 -26.38
N GLY A 180 0.39 -6.03 -25.91
CA GLY A 180 0.90 -7.37 -25.65
C GLY A 180 0.20 -8.03 -24.48
N LYS A 181 0.66 -9.22 -24.12
CA LYS A 181 0.17 -9.93 -22.94
C LYS A 181 0.77 -9.30 -21.69
N PHE A 182 -0.08 -8.69 -20.87
CA PHE A 182 0.32 -8.14 -19.58
C PHE A 182 0.60 -9.26 -18.58
N VAL A 183 1.76 -9.21 -17.93
CA VAL A 183 2.25 -10.23 -17.01
C VAL A 183 2.90 -9.59 -15.80
N LYS A 184 2.83 -10.29 -14.65
CA LYS A 184 3.45 -9.86 -13.38
C LYS A 184 4.49 -10.88 -12.94
N ALA A 185 5.74 -10.45 -12.85
CA ALA A 185 6.88 -11.30 -12.50
C ALA A 185 7.06 -11.44 -11.00
N ASN A 186 6.86 -10.37 -10.25
CA ASN A 186 6.85 -10.39 -8.80
C ASN A 186 5.91 -9.33 -8.24
N CYS A 187 5.69 -9.37 -6.92
CA CYS A 187 4.92 -8.37 -6.20
C CYS A 187 5.76 -7.74 -5.09
N ASN A 188 5.28 -6.63 -4.54
CA ASN A 188 5.92 -5.92 -3.44
C ASN A 188 5.83 -6.64 -2.07
N ASN A 189 5.21 -7.82 -2.02
CA ASN A 189 5.06 -8.65 -0.83
C ASN A 189 5.75 -10.02 -0.95
N GLY A 190 6.68 -10.18 -1.90
CA GLY A 190 7.43 -11.41 -2.11
C GLY A 190 6.72 -12.47 -2.96
N TYR A 191 5.52 -12.20 -3.50
CA TYR A 191 4.92 -13.09 -4.50
C TYR A 191 5.83 -13.19 -5.75
N VAL A 192 5.92 -14.40 -6.29
CA VAL A 192 6.71 -14.76 -7.47
C VAL A 192 5.75 -15.28 -8.53
N GLY A 193 5.72 -14.61 -9.68
CA GLY A 193 4.81 -14.92 -10.78
C GLY A 193 5.12 -16.28 -11.42
N GLN A 194 4.09 -17.07 -11.70
CA GLN A 194 4.24 -18.40 -12.30
C GLN A 194 4.30 -18.38 -13.84
N PHE A 195 4.29 -17.20 -14.47
CA PHE A 195 4.30 -17.14 -15.92
C PHE A 195 5.65 -17.59 -16.50
N VAL A 196 5.65 -18.80 -17.06
CA VAL A 196 6.73 -19.35 -17.87
C VAL A 196 6.21 -19.44 -19.29
N ASP A 197 6.78 -18.67 -20.22
CA ASP A 197 6.59 -18.90 -21.64
C ASP A 197 7.60 -19.97 -22.09
N PRO A 198 7.17 -21.20 -22.42
CA PRO A 198 8.08 -22.27 -22.79
C PRO A 198 8.88 -21.94 -24.06
N SER A 199 8.35 -21.08 -24.93
CA SER A 199 9.02 -20.68 -26.18
C SER A 199 10.18 -19.70 -25.96
N LEU A 200 10.24 -19.05 -24.79
CA LEU A 200 11.27 -18.06 -24.48
C LEU A 200 12.51 -18.64 -23.79
N GLY A 201 12.48 -19.88 -23.29
CA GLY A 201 13.67 -20.55 -22.73
C GLY A 201 14.45 -19.70 -21.72
N GLU A 202 15.73 -19.41 -22.02
CA GLU A 202 16.62 -18.55 -21.21
C GLU A 202 16.29 -17.05 -21.29
N LEU A 203 15.53 -16.60 -22.30
CA LEU A 203 14.96 -15.24 -22.41
C LEU A 203 13.76 -15.04 -21.47
N SER A 204 13.57 -15.97 -20.53
CA SER A 204 12.53 -15.96 -19.51
C SER A 204 12.37 -14.59 -18.85
N PHE A 205 11.27 -13.93 -19.20
CA PHE A 205 10.61 -12.82 -18.49
C PHE A 205 10.96 -12.74 -17.01
N HIS A 206 10.70 -13.85 -16.34
CA HIS A 206 10.74 -13.97 -14.91
C HIS A 206 12.19 -13.89 -14.39
N ARG A 207 13.15 -14.47 -15.11
CA ARG A 207 14.56 -14.45 -14.68
C ARG A 207 15.15 -13.05 -14.67
N THR A 208 14.96 -12.29 -15.75
CA THR A 208 15.46 -10.91 -15.85
C THR A 208 14.81 -10.00 -14.82
N ALA A 209 13.49 -10.11 -14.62
CA ALA A 209 12.80 -9.32 -13.60
C ALA A 209 13.29 -9.64 -12.18
N GLN A 210 13.39 -10.92 -11.82
CA GLN A 210 13.91 -11.35 -10.52
C GLN A 210 15.36 -10.90 -10.30
N ALA A 211 16.20 -11.02 -11.32
CA ALA A 211 17.58 -10.58 -11.25
C ALA A 211 17.71 -9.06 -11.17
N PHE A 212 16.85 -8.30 -11.84
CA PHE A 212 16.81 -6.85 -11.71
C PHE A 212 16.47 -6.43 -10.28
N SER A 213 15.42 -6.98 -9.67
CA SER A 213 15.09 -6.72 -8.27
C SER A 213 16.27 -7.01 -7.33
N HIS A 214 16.92 -8.17 -7.46
CA HIS A 214 18.12 -8.52 -6.68
C HIS A 214 19.29 -7.56 -6.93
N TRP A 215 19.54 -7.22 -8.20
CA TRP A 215 20.61 -6.30 -8.58
C TRP A 215 20.39 -4.90 -8.02
N THR A 216 19.16 -4.38 -7.99
CA THR A 216 18.89 -3.05 -7.41
C THR A 216 19.29 -2.96 -5.94
N TRP A 217 19.04 -4.02 -5.17
CA TRP A 217 19.51 -4.13 -3.79
C TRP A 217 21.04 -4.19 -3.71
N THR A 218 21.67 -4.97 -4.60
CA THR A 218 23.13 -5.11 -4.62
C THR A 218 23.84 -3.81 -4.98
N VAL A 219 23.41 -3.13 -6.05
CA VAL A 219 24.05 -1.91 -6.57
C VAL A 219 23.81 -0.69 -5.68
N THR A 220 22.80 -0.74 -4.82
CA THR A 220 22.51 0.29 -3.81
C THR A 220 23.07 -0.07 -2.44
N GLU A 221 23.97 -1.06 -2.36
CA GLU A 221 24.61 -1.51 -1.12
C GLU A 221 23.60 -1.88 -0.02
N GLY A 222 22.48 -2.45 -0.44
CA GLY A 222 21.39 -2.90 0.40
C GLY A 222 20.34 -1.84 0.77
N ALA A 223 20.47 -0.61 0.27
CA ALA A 223 19.58 0.48 0.62
C ALA A 223 18.18 0.35 -0.02
N LEU A 224 18.09 -0.03 -1.31
CA LEU A 224 16.83 0.00 -2.06
C LEU A 224 16.56 -1.31 -2.80
N LEU A 225 15.31 -1.77 -2.83
CA LEU A 225 14.88 -2.89 -3.66
C LEU A 225 13.70 -2.48 -4.55
N VAL A 226 13.87 -2.56 -5.88
CA VAL A 226 12.78 -2.37 -6.84
C VAL A 226 12.04 -3.69 -7.05
N CYS A 227 10.71 -3.68 -6.94
CA CYS A 227 9.85 -4.85 -7.10
C CYS A 227 8.49 -4.44 -7.71
N ASP A 228 7.48 -5.31 -7.58
CA ASP A 228 6.19 -5.18 -8.26
C ASP A 228 6.31 -5.12 -9.79
N LEU A 229 7.27 -5.89 -10.33
CA LEU A 229 7.63 -5.86 -11.73
C LEU A 229 6.56 -6.52 -12.59
N GLN A 230 5.90 -5.70 -13.40
CA GLN A 230 4.79 -6.09 -14.26
C GLN A 230 4.80 -5.26 -15.55
N GLY A 231 4.32 -5.84 -16.65
CA GLY A 231 4.37 -5.19 -17.95
C GLY A 231 4.18 -6.14 -19.12
N VAL A 232 4.70 -5.76 -20.28
CA VAL A 232 4.62 -6.55 -21.52
C VAL A 232 5.98 -6.72 -22.18
N MET A 233 6.12 -7.78 -22.98
CA MET A 233 7.24 -7.97 -23.89
C MET A 233 6.90 -7.36 -25.25
N LYS A 234 7.78 -6.48 -25.75
CA LYS A 234 7.66 -5.89 -27.07
C LYS A 234 9.00 -5.99 -27.78
N GLU A 235 9.00 -6.60 -28.97
CA GLU A 235 10.17 -6.65 -29.87
C GLU A 235 11.46 -7.16 -29.20
N GLY A 236 11.33 -8.10 -28.26
CA GLY A 236 12.47 -8.69 -27.55
C GLY A 236 12.93 -7.93 -26.31
N ASP A 237 12.31 -6.80 -25.95
CA ASP A 237 12.59 -6.02 -24.74
C ASP A 237 11.37 -5.97 -23.79
N TRP A 238 11.60 -5.77 -22.49
CA TRP A 238 10.53 -5.62 -21.49
C TRP A 238 10.16 -4.17 -21.25
N GLN A 239 8.86 -3.90 -21.28
CA GLN A 239 8.25 -2.63 -20.94
C GLN A 239 7.46 -2.79 -19.65
N PHE A 240 8.06 -2.38 -18.53
CA PHE A 240 7.47 -2.41 -17.20
C PHE A 240 6.68 -1.15 -16.86
N THR A 241 5.74 -1.28 -15.94
CA THR A 241 5.04 -0.15 -15.33
C THR A 241 4.71 -0.45 -13.86
N ASP A 242 4.30 0.57 -13.12
CA ASP A 242 3.88 0.48 -11.71
C ASP A 242 4.85 -0.30 -10.79
N PRO A 243 6.16 0.01 -10.78
CA PRO A 243 7.05 -0.59 -9.80
C PRO A 243 6.74 -0.09 -8.38
N ALA A 244 7.23 -0.84 -7.40
CA ALA A 244 7.38 -0.39 -6.02
C ALA A 244 8.88 -0.34 -5.65
N ILE A 245 9.24 0.53 -4.72
CA ILE A 245 10.59 0.57 -4.12
C ILE A 245 10.46 0.35 -2.63
N HIS A 246 11.26 -0.57 -2.10
CA HIS A 246 11.44 -0.74 -0.67
C HIS A 246 12.71 -0.04 -0.20
N ASP A 247 12.59 0.81 0.81
CA ASP A 247 13.71 1.45 1.49
C ASP A 247 14.10 0.69 2.76
N ALA A 248 15.37 0.27 2.86
CA ALA A 248 15.90 -0.44 4.02
C ALA A 248 15.92 0.41 5.31
N ALA A 249 15.88 1.74 5.21
CA ALA A 249 15.71 2.59 6.39
C ALA A 249 14.26 2.60 6.93
N GLY A 250 13.30 2.07 6.16
CA GLY A 250 11.89 1.98 6.54
C GLY A 250 11.17 3.32 6.55
N THR A 251 11.69 4.35 5.87
CA THR A 251 11.16 5.72 5.94
C THR A 251 9.82 5.91 5.21
N GLN A 252 9.43 4.97 4.35
CA GLN A 252 8.30 5.10 3.43
C GLN A 252 8.44 6.28 2.45
N LEU A 253 9.68 6.69 2.16
CA LEU A 253 10.00 7.75 1.20
C LEU A 253 9.38 7.50 -0.17
N TYR A 254 9.25 6.22 -0.56
CA TYR A 254 8.73 5.78 -1.85
C TYR A 254 7.23 5.50 -1.87
N GLY A 255 6.49 6.05 -0.90
CA GLY A 255 5.02 6.02 -0.89
C GLY A 255 4.43 4.76 -0.25
N LEU A 256 3.14 4.55 -0.48
CA LEU A 256 2.37 3.53 0.24
C LEU A 256 2.74 2.10 -0.14
N THR A 257 3.38 1.86 -1.29
CA THR A 257 3.83 0.53 -1.69
C THR A 257 5.21 0.15 -1.12
N ASP A 258 5.87 1.08 -0.44
CA ASP A 258 7.12 0.86 0.28
C ASP A 258 6.85 0.09 1.58
N LEU A 259 7.13 -1.22 1.56
CA LEU A 259 7.03 -2.11 2.71
C LEU A 259 8.33 -2.17 3.53
N GLY A 260 9.31 -1.31 3.22
CA GLY A 260 10.59 -1.20 3.89
C GLY A 260 11.36 -2.51 3.99
N PRO A 261 12.10 -2.75 5.09
CA PRO A 261 12.85 -3.99 5.30
C PRO A 261 11.99 -5.26 5.20
N ARG A 262 10.68 -5.19 5.52
CA ARG A 262 9.77 -6.35 5.41
C ARG A 262 9.57 -6.77 3.96
N GLY A 263 9.37 -5.81 3.06
CA GLY A 263 9.26 -6.08 1.63
C GLY A 263 10.55 -6.68 1.07
N ILE A 264 11.71 -6.13 1.47
CA ILE A 264 13.03 -6.66 1.11
C ILE A 264 13.17 -8.13 1.53
N ASN A 265 12.83 -8.43 2.78
CA ASN A 265 12.85 -9.79 3.30
C ASN A 265 11.88 -10.72 2.59
N ALA A 266 10.67 -10.26 2.30
CA ALA A 266 9.65 -11.05 1.62
C ALA A 266 10.13 -11.45 0.22
N PHE A 267 10.78 -10.52 -0.50
CA PHE A 267 11.44 -10.82 -1.77
C PHE A 267 12.53 -11.88 -1.62
N PHE A 268 13.50 -11.69 -0.73
CA PHE A 268 14.65 -12.59 -0.64
C PHE A 268 14.31 -14.01 -0.16
N ARG A 269 13.19 -14.20 0.55
CA ARG A 269 12.70 -15.53 0.94
C ARG A 269 12.23 -16.38 -0.22
N THR A 270 11.59 -15.76 -1.20
CA THR A 270 11.05 -16.46 -2.35
C THR A 270 11.99 -16.38 -3.56
N HIS A 271 12.99 -15.49 -3.49
CA HIS A 271 13.98 -15.31 -4.55
C HIS A 271 14.99 -16.45 -4.63
N THR A 272 14.90 -17.19 -5.74
CA THR A 272 15.93 -18.13 -6.19
C THR A 272 16.80 -17.44 -7.23
N CYS A 273 18.11 -17.35 -6.97
CA CYS A 273 19.05 -16.77 -7.92
C CYS A 273 19.03 -17.55 -9.24
N ASN A 274 19.26 -16.84 -10.34
CA ASN A 274 19.45 -17.42 -11.66
C ASN A 274 20.81 -16.99 -12.25
N HIS A 275 21.11 -17.37 -13.50
CA HIS A 275 22.41 -17.09 -14.11
C HIS A 275 22.74 -15.59 -14.25
N ILE A 276 21.74 -14.70 -14.25
CA ILE A 276 21.96 -13.24 -14.29
C ILE A 276 22.42 -12.73 -12.92
N CYS A 277 22.01 -13.38 -11.82
CA CYS A 277 22.38 -13.03 -10.45
C CYS A 277 23.83 -13.39 -10.08
N GLN A 278 24.64 -13.91 -11.02
CA GLN A 278 26.00 -14.36 -10.76
C GLN A 278 26.79 -13.25 -10.05
N HIS A 279 27.44 -13.61 -8.93
CA HIS A 279 28.23 -12.73 -8.07
C HIS A 279 27.46 -11.67 -7.24
N MET A 280 26.12 -11.66 -7.26
CA MET A 280 25.34 -10.79 -6.39
C MET A 280 25.20 -11.40 -4.99
N LYS A 281 25.45 -10.61 -3.95
CA LYS A 281 25.25 -11.03 -2.56
C LYS A 281 23.76 -11.10 -2.23
N LYS A 282 23.37 -12.07 -1.41
CA LYS A 282 22.09 -12.04 -0.70
C LYS A 282 22.31 -11.46 0.70
N PRO A 283 21.26 -10.99 1.39
CA PRO A 283 21.36 -10.66 2.80
C PRO A 283 21.85 -11.88 3.60
N ASP A 284 22.92 -11.71 4.40
CA ASP A 284 23.52 -12.79 5.22
C ASP A 284 22.55 -13.33 6.28
N ALA A 285 21.56 -12.52 6.66
CA ALA A 285 20.33 -12.93 7.29
C ALA A 285 19.19 -12.17 6.62
N VAL A 286 18.08 -12.83 6.33
CA VAL A 286 16.80 -12.14 6.16
C VAL A 286 16.65 -11.25 7.39
N ILE A 287 16.68 -9.93 7.21
CA ILE A 287 16.73 -8.90 8.26
C ILE A 287 15.63 -9.25 9.26
N ASP A 288 15.94 -9.93 10.36
CA ASP A 288 14.91 -10.59 11.14
C ASP A 288 14.18 -9.56 12.01
N ILE A 289 13.04 -9.09 11.52
CA ILE A 289 12.17 -8.14 12.22
C ILE A 289 11.02 -8.83 12.98
N GLY A 290 11.11 -10.12 13.26
CA GLY A 290 10.08 -10.83 14.03
C GLY A 290 8.78 -10.96 13.25
N LEU A 291 8.82 -11.83 12.26
CA LEU A 291 7.74 -12.04 11.29
C LEU A 291 6.42 -12.45 11.94
N PRO A 292 5.33 -11.71 11.68
CA PRO A 292 4.03 -12.36 11.54
C PRO A 292 4.06 -13.26 10.29
N ALA A 293 3.10 -14.20 10.22
CA ALA A 293 2.84 -15.11 9.10
C ALA A 293 3.16 -14.47 7.73
N PRO A 294 3.66 -15.24 6.74
CA PRO A 294 3.99 -14.71 5.43
C PRO A 294 2.87 -13.78 5.00
N ILE A 295 3.21 -12.54 4.63
CA ILE A 295 2.25 -11.68 3.93
C ILE A 295 1.70 -12.61 2.86
N ALA A 296 0.40 -12.92 2.93
CA ALA A 296 -0.18 -13.90 2.03
C ALA A 296 0.35 -13.54 0.64
N HIS A 297 1.10 -14.46 0.02
CA HIS A 297 1.83 -14.19 -1.22
C HIS A 297 0.79 -14.10 -2.33
N VAL A 298 0.00 -13.03 -2.29
CA VAL A 298 -1.06 -12.72 -3.24
C VAL A 298 -0.43 -11.89 -4.32
N GLY A 299 -0.76 -12.18 -5.58
CA GLY A 299 -0.28 -11.40 -6.73
C GLY A 299 -0.76 -9.93 -6.76
N SER A 300 -1.51 -9.47 -5.76
CA SER A 300 -1.96 -8.09 -5.63
C SER A 300 -0.99 -7.25 -4.81
N THR A 301 -0.78 -6.01 -5.25
CA THR A 301 0.03 -5.00 -4.55
C THR A 301 -0.52 -4.76 -3.14
N THR A 302 0.38 -4.62 -2.17
CA THR A 302 0.05 -4.39 -0.75
C THR A 302 0.44 -2.95 -0.38
N PHE A 303 -0.43 -2.22 0.31
CA PHE A 303 -0.05 -0.93 0.91
C PHE A 303 0.55 -1.13 2.31
N SER A 304 1.43 -0.23 2.71
CA SER A 304 2.25 -0.33 3.91
C SER A 304 1.42 -0.33 5.19
N PHE A 305 0.26 0.33 5.19
CA PHE A 305 -0.70 0.26 6.30
C PHE A 305 -1.39 -1.10 6.46
N GLU A 306 -1.24 -2.02 5.50
CA GLU A 306 -1.77 -3.38 5.57
C GLU A 306 -0.76 -4.37 6.16
N LEU A 307 0.46 -3.91 6.49
CA LEU A 307 1.55 -4.73 6.98
C LEU A 307 1.28 -5.31 8.38
N VAL A 308 0.55 -4.59 9.23
CA VAL A 308 0.26 -5.04 10.60
C VAL A 308 -1.06 -5.80 10.61
N GLN A 309 -0.96 -7.11 10.43
CA GLN A 309 -2.10 -8.01 10.58
C GLN A 309 -2.32 -8.29 12.07
N VAL A 310 -3.18 -7.50 12.71
CA VAL A 310 -3.79 -7.91 13.97
C VAL A 310 -4.95 -8.87 13.68
N SER A 311 -5.24 -9.78 14.61
CA SER A 311 -6.34 -10.75 14.48
C SER A 311 -7.64 -10.07 14.05
N SER A 312 -8.31 -10.60 13.02
CA SER A 312 -9.64 -10.15 12.55
C SER A 312 -10.78 -10.55 13.46
N ALA A 313 -10.49 -11.14 14.63
CA ALA A 313 -11.52 -11.46 15.60
C ALA A 313 -12.30 -10.18 15.89
N VAL A 314 -13.61 -10.26 15.69
CA VAL A 314 -14.55 -9.19 16.00
C VAL A 314 -14.50 -9.03 17.51
N HIS A 315 -14.16 -7.83 17.97
CA HIS A 315 -14.11 -7.50 19.39
C HIS A 315 -15.33 -6.65 19.65
N ASP A 316 -16.46 -7.31 19.83
CA ASP A 316 -17.64 -6.61 20.28
C ASP A 316 -17.59 -6.46 21.80
N GLN A 317 -17.91 -5.27 22.29
CA GLN A 317 -18.23 -5.09 23.71
C GLN A 317 -19.58 -5.74 24.05
N GLN A 318 -20.33 -6.25 23.07
CA GLN A 318 -21.69 -6.80 23.21
C GLN A 318 -21.80 -8.19 23.85
N ASP A 319 -20.73 -8.87 24.25
CA ASP A 319 -20.85 -10.21 24.86
C ASP A 319 -21.44 -10.20 26.30
N PHE A 320 -22.23 -9.20 26.67
CA PHE A 320 -23.27 -9.25 27.72
C PHE A 320 -24.37 -8.20 27.42
N ALA A 321 -25.01 -8.32 26.26
CA ALA A 321 -26.21 -7.56 25.93
C ALA A 321 -27.46 -8.25 26.48
N ASP A 322 -27.61 -8.31 27.81
CA ASP A 322 -28.92 -8.47 28.43
C ASP A 322 -28.91 -7.86 29.83
N ILE A 323 -29.84 -6.92 30.04
CA ILE A 323 -30.14 -6.16 31.28
C ILE A 323 -29.30 -4.89 31.48
N LEU A 324 -29.88 -3.77 31.03
CA LEU A 324 -29.94 -2.47 31.72
C LEU A 324 -28.87 -2.22 32.81
N ASP A 325 -27.61 -1.97 32.45
CA ASP A 325 -26.79 -0.96 33.15
C ASP A 325 -25.55 -0.58 32.31
N HIS A 326 -25.11 0.66 32.44
CA HIS A 326 -23.98 1.25 31.71
C HIS A 326 -22.59 0.72 32.15
N ALA A 327 -22.52 -0.52 32.68
CA ALA A 327 -21.36 -1.07 33.36
C ALA A 327 -20.29 -1.70 32.44
N HIS A 328 -20.55 -1.88 31.14
CA HIS A 328 -19.63 -2.53 30.19
C HIS A 328 -18.99 -1.59 29.15
N ARG A 329 -19.30 -0.29 29.18
CA ARG A 329 -18.79 0.74 28.25
C ARG A 329 -17.33 1.20 28.50
N GLY A 330 -16.49 0.41 29.18
CA GLY A 330 -15.17 0.86 29.64
C GLY A 330 -14.04 -0.18 29.61
N THR A 331 -14.21 -1.29 28.87
CA THR A 331 -13.21 -2.38 28.76
C THR A 331 -12.28 -2.24 27.57
N CYS A 332 -12.33 -1.13 26.82
CA CYS A 332 -11.50 -0.90 25.63
C CYS A 332 -9.99 -1.12 25.87
N TYR A 333 -9.49 -0.72 27.05
CA TYR A 333 -8.10 -0.95 27.46
C TYR A 333 -7.75 -2.45 27.48
N ALA A 334 -8.62 -3.30 28.03
CA ALA A 334 -8.41 -4.75 28.11
C ALA A 334 -8.44 -5.39 26.72
N GLN A 335 -9.40 -4.97 25.88
CA GLN A 335 -9.52 -5.46 24.51
C GLN A 335 -8.31 -5.09 23.65
N ALA A 336 -7.82 -3.86 23.79
CA ALA A 336 -6.65 -3.37 23.08
C ALA A 336 -5.35 -4.05 23.55
N VAL A 337 -5.17 -4.22 24.86
CA VAL A 337 -4.01 -4.95 25.42
C VAL A 337 -4.03 -6.42 24.98
N ALA A 338 -5.16 -7.11 25.08
CA ALA A 338 -5.28 -8.50 24.64
C ALA A 338 -4.97 -8.65 23.15
N THR A 339 -5.43 -7.72 22.31
CA THR A 339 -5.11 -7.68 20.88
C THR A 339 -3.60 -7.57 20.67
N LEU A 340 -2.96 -6.64 21.38
CA LEU A 340 -1.56 -6.31 21.16
C LEU A 340 -0.60 -7.37 21.72
N VAL A 341 -0.94 -7.97 22.85
CA VAL A 341 -0.23 -9.13 23.42
C VAL A 341 -0.26 -10.29 22.44
N ARG A 342 -1.45 -10.66 21.92
CA ARG A 342 -1.54 -11.74 20.92
C ARG A 342 -0.77 -11.42 19.65
N HIS A 343 -0.81 -10.16 19.21
CA HIS A 343 -0.01 -9.71 18.07
C HIS A 343 1.49 -9.89 18.33
N ALA A 344 1.98 -9.57 19.52
CA ALA A 344 3.36 -9.77 19.90
C ALA A 344 3.75 -11.25 19.98
N GLU A 345 2.93 -12.09 20.61
CA GLU A 345 3.22 -13.53 20.76
C GLU A 345 3.17 -14.30 19.44
N ARG A 346 2.26 -13.93 18.52
CA ARG A 346 2.16 -14.57 17.20
C ARG A 346 3.41 -14.36 16.32
N ARG A 347 4.25 -13.39 16.66
CA ARG A 347 5.53 -13.15 15.99
C ARG A 347 6.66 -14.04 16.54
N ILE A 348 6.40 -14.81 17.60
CA ILE A 348 7.32 -15.78 18.17
C ILE A 348 6.96 -17.15 17.59
N VAL A 349 7.90 -17.73 16.84
CA VAL A 349 7.69 -18.97 16.09
C VAL A 349 7.39 -20.14 17.04
N GLY A 350 6.37 -20.93 16.69
CA GLY A 350 6.01 -22.15 17.43
C GLY A 350 5.09 -21.95 18.63
N ARG A 351 4.77 -20.70 19.02
CA ARG A 351 3.86 -20.46 20.14
C ARG A 351 2.40 -20.74 19.79
N ASN A 352 1.72 -21.44 20.68
CA ASN A 352 0.26 -21.53 20.68
C ASN A 352 -0.32 -20.36 21.49
N VAL A 353 -0.79 -19.34 20.78
CA VAL A 353 -1.27 -18.09 21.41
C VAL A 353 -2.71 -18.25 21.87
N GLU A 354 -2.97 -17.93 23.14
CA GLU A 354 -4.30 -18.00 23.73
C GLU A 354 -5.36 -17.22 22.93
N PRO A 355 -6.64 -17.66 22.97
CA PRO A 355 -7.73 -16.92 22.38
C PRO A 355 -7.85 -15.51 22.99
N HIS A 356 -8.34 -14.57 22.19
CA HIS A 356 -8.41 -13.16 22.60
C HIS A 356 -9.33 -12.92 23.81
N HIS A 357 -10.53 -13.48 23.80
CA HIS A 357 -11.48 -13.36 24.91
C HIS A 357 -10.88 -13.85 26.23
N VAL A 358 -10.13 -14.96 26.23
CA VAL A 358 -9.47 -15.49 27.45
C VAL A 358 -8.55 -14.45 28.09
N ILE A 359 -7.74 -13.76 27.28
CA ILE A 359 -6.83 -12.72 27.78
C ILE A 359 -7.61 -11.49 28.23
N ALA A 360 -8.58 -11.03 27.43
CA ALA A 360 -9.39 -9.85 27.75
C ALA A 360 -10.20 -10.04 29.03
N ASP A 361 -10.87 -11.18 29.20
CA ASP A 361 -11.67 -11.52 30.37
C ASP A 361 -10.81 -11.61 31.64
N ALA A 362 -9.61 -12.19 31.54
CA ALA A 362 -8.67 -12.23 32.65
C ALA A 362 -8.21 -10.83 33.08
N ILE A 363 -8.03 -9.91 32.12
CA ILE A 363 -7.72 -8.50 32.41
C ILE A 363 -8.91 -7.83 33.10
N VAL A 364 -10.12 -7.92 32.51
CA VAL A 364 -11.33 -7.29 33.05
C VAL A 364 -11.65 -7.82 34.45
N LYS A 365 -11.53 -9.13 34.68
CA LYS A 365 -11.75 -9.76 35.98
C LYS A 365 -10.85 -9.19 37.08
N LYS A 366 -9.63 -8.78 36.74
CA LYS A 366 -8.65 -8.27 37.71
C LYS A 366 -8.61 -6.75 37.83
N HIS A 367 -8.80 -6.03 36.73
CA HIS A 367 -8.67 -4.57 36.66
C HIS A 367 -10.01 -3.83 36.56
N GLY A 368 -11.11 -4.56 36.42
CA GLY A 368 -12.47 -4.01 36.39
C GLY A 368 -12.90 -3.48 35.02
N THR A 369 -14.09 -2.89 34.96
CA THR A 369 -14.74 -2.43 33.72
C THR A 369 -14.67 -0.93 33.49
N LYS A 370 -14.11 -0.15 34.41
CA LYS A 370 -14.07 1.33 34.36
C LYS A 370 -12.66 1.83 34.01
N GLY A 371 -12.27 1.72 32.74
CA GLY A 371 -11.11 2.44 32.18
C GLY A 371 -9.81 2.27 32.97
N GLY A 372 -9.25 1.05 33.01
CA GLY A 372 -8.00 0.78 33.69
C GLY A 372 -6.81 1.53 33.05
N CYS A 373 -5.87 1.99 33.87
CA CYS A 373 -4.56 2.43 33.38
C CYS A 373 -3.89 1.23 32.68
N VAL A 374 -3.27 1.48 31.52
CA VAL A 374 -2.71 0.39 30.70
C VAL A 374 -1.45 -0.18 31.32
N GLU A 375 -0.66 0.62 32.03
CA GLU A 375 0.64 0.24 32.58
C GLU A 375 0.54 -0.87 33.66
N PRO A 376 -0.36 -0.78 34.67
CA PRO A 376 -0.59 -1.89 35.60
C PRO A 376 -1.01 -3.19 34.90
N VAL A 377 -1.79 -3.08 33.83
CA VAL A 377 -2.23 -4.24 33.04
C VAL A 377 -1.06 -4.85 32.29
N LEU A 378 -0.23 -4.03 31.63
CA LEU A 378 0.94 -4.47 30.88
C LEU A 378 1.97 -5.13 31.80
N ASN A 379 2.22 -4.57 33.00
CA ASN A 379 3.10 -5.16 34.02
C ASN A 379 2.63 -6.53 34.51
N GLN A 380 1.33 -6.80 34.46
CA GLN A 380 0.81 -8.13 34.79
C GLN A 380 0.88 -9.09 33.60
N VAL A 381 0.44 -8.65 32.41
CA VAL A 381 0.15 -9.55 31.30
C VAL A 381 1.41 -9.90 30.50
N CYS A 382 2.36 -8.97 30.38
CA CYS A 382 3.55 -9.15 29.53
C CYS A 382 4.59 -10.12 30.14
N PRO A 383 5.00 -10.00 31.43
CA PRO A 383 6.09 -10.82 31.96
C PRO A 383 5.83 -12.34 31.95
N PRO A 384 4.64 -12.86 32.33
CA PRO A 384 4.35 -14.29 32.23
C PRO A 384 4.45 -14.84 30.80
N ARG A 385 4.30 -13.97 29.81
CA ARG A 385 4.40 -14.29 28.38
C ARG A 385 5.79 -14.04 27.81
N ARG A 386 6.79 -13.69 28.65
CA ARG A 386 8.15 -13.31 28.23
C ARG A 386 8.14 -12.16 27.21
N LEU A 387 7.21 -11.22 27.42
CA LEU A 387 7.12 -9.98 26.66
C LEU A 387 7.57 -8.81 27.54
N ARG A 388 8.18 -7.82 26.92
CA ARG A 388 8.47 -6.49 27.49
C ARG A 388 7.50 -5.48 26.91
N TRP A 389 7.36 -4.36 27.60
CA TRP A 389 6.62 -3.21 27.10
C TRP A 389 7.34 -1.92 27.44
N ARG A 390 7.08 -0.87 26.66
CA ARG A 390 7.54 0.49 26.95
C ARG A 390 6.58 1.52 26.38
N GLU A 391 6.51 2.69 27.00
CA GLU A 391 5.91 3.87 26.38
C GLU A 391 6.86 4.44 25.33
N VAL A 392 6.33 4.88 24.20
CA VAL A 392 7.10 5.37 23.05
C VAL A 392 6.55 6.71 22.57
N ARG A 393 7.41 7.50 21.92
CA ARG A 393 6.98 8.73 21.22
C ARG A 393 6.24 8.39 19.93
N ALA A 394 5.53 9.36 19.35
CA ALA A 394 4.79 9.18 18.10
C ALA A 394 5.69 8.68 16.95
N ASP A 395 6.92 9.20 16.83
CA ASP A 395 7.89 8.77 15.80
C ASP A 395 8.35 7.31 16.02
N ASP A 396 8.58 6.92 17.26
CA ASP A 396 8.92 5.54 17.60
C ASP A 396 7.72 4.61 17.39
N ALA A 397 6.49 5.06 17.65
CA ALA A 397 5.27 4.33 17.32
C ALA A 397 5.14 4.10 15.81
N ALA A 398 5.42 5.12 14.99
CA ALA A 398 5.49 5.00 13.53
C ALA A 398 6.51 3.93 13.12
N ARG A 399 7.71 3.97 13.71
CA ARG A 399 8.74 2.96 13.48
C ARG A 399 8.29 1.56 13.89
N CYS A 400 7.54 1.41 14.99
CA CYS A 400 6.96 0.11 15.38
C CYS A 400 6.05 -0.47 14.28
N LEU A 401 5.16 0.35 13.71
CA LEU A 401 4.26 -0.07 12.62
C LEU A 401 5.03 -0.49 11.36
N GLN A 402 6.08 0.25 11.00
CA GLN A 402 6.96 -0.08 9.87
C GLN A 402 7.66 -1.43 10.06
N LEU A 403 8.08 -1.73 11.30
CA LEU A 403 8.67 -3.02 11.68
C LEU A 403 7.60 -4.13 11.80
N GLY A 404 6.32 -3.84 11.55
CA GLY A 404 5.24 -4.83 11.59
C GLY A 404 4.65 -5.10 12.96
N ARG A 405 4.99 -4.29 13.95
CA ARG A 405 4.39 -4.33 15.28
C ARG A 405 3.16 -3.43 15.29
N ALA A 406 2.15 -3.79 16.05
CA ALA A 406 1.07 -2.87 16.36
C ALA A 406 1.47 -2.00 17.56
N VAL A 407 0.74 -0.91 17.80
CA VAL A 407 1.00 0.00 18.92
C VAL A 407 -0.30 0.24 19.68
N LEU A 408 -0.25 0.16 21.00
CA LEU A 408 -1.39 0.52 21.85
C LEU A 408 -1.44 2.06 21.90
N CYS A 409 -2.60 2.63 21.62
CA CYS A 409 -2.81 4.06 21.68
C CYS A 409 -3.92 4.38 22.69
N GLY A 410 -3.62 5.25 23.64
CA GLY A 410 -4.58 5.76 24.61
C GLY A 410 -4.77 7.27 24.44
N PHE A 411 -6.02 7.73 24.38
CA PHE A 411 -6.34 9.16 24.36
C PHE A 411 -7.60 9.46 25.16
N HIS A 412 -7.83 10.73 25.49
CA HIS A 412 -8.98 11.18 26.25
C HIS A 412 -9.75 12.26 25.49
N LEU A 413 -11.07 12.26 25.59
CA LEU A 413 -11.95 13.24 24.98
C LEU A 413 -13.00 13.72 25.99
N SER A 414 -13.46 14.96 25.85
CA SER A 414 -14.63 15.46 26.57
C SER A 414 -15.93 14.92 25.95
N ASP A 415 -17.05 14.99 26.66
CA ASP A 415 -18.35 14.50 26.16
C ASP A 415 -18.74 15.13 24.82
N LYS A 416 -18.51 16.44 24.68
CA LYS A 416 -18.73 17.18 23.42
C LYS A 416 -17.88 16.60 22.28
N GLN A 417 -16.61 16.31 22.55
CA GLN A 417 -15.71 15.74 21.56
C GLN A 417 -16.07 14.29 21.21
N TRP A 418 -16.49 13.49 22.19
CA TRP A 418 -17.01 12.13 21.94
C TRP A 418 -18.23 12.13 21.04
N HIS A 419 -19.13 13.10 21.21
CA HIS A 419 -20.29 13.26 20.35
C HIS A 419 -19.87 13.54 18.90
N SER A 420 -19.00 14.52 18.69
CA SER A 420 -18.47 14.87 17.36
C SER A 420 -17.67 13.72 16.73
N PHE A 421 -16.85 13.02 17.51
CA PHE A 421 -16.10 11.84 17.05
C PHE A 421 -17.05 10.75 16.53
N SER A 422 -18.10 10.43 17.30
CA SER A 422 -19.06 9.39 16.96
C SER A 422 -19.92 9.79 15.76
N GLU A 423 -20.33 11.05 15.67
CA GLU A 423 -21.10 11.58 14.55
C GLU A 423 -20.30 11.55 13.24
N PHE A 424 -19.02 11.94 13.31
CA PHE A 424 -18.12 11.93 12.16
C PHE A 424 -18.03 10.53 11.54
N PHE A 425 -17.66 9.50 12.31
CA PHE A 425 -17.49 8.15 11.76
C PHE A 425 -18.79 7.45 11.41
N ARG A 426 -19.92 7.86 12.00
CA ARG A 426 -21.24 7.39 11.54
C ARG A 426 -21.56 7.90 10.14
N ARG A 427 -21.21 9.15 9.83
CA ARG A 427 -21.50 9.78 8.55
C ARG A 427 -20.43 9.52 7.49
N PHE A 428 -19.18 9.40 7.91
CA PHE A 428 -17.99 9.30 7.08
C PHE A 428 -17.07 8.16 7.57
N PRO A 429 -17.53 6.90 7.53
CA PRO A 429 -16.85 5.76 8.16
C PRO A 429 -15.41 5.56 7.70
N SER A 430 -15.12 5.79 6.41
CA SER A 430 -13.80 5.56 5.82
C SER A 430 -12.90 6.81 5.79
N GLU A 431 -13.40 7.98 6.19
CA GLU A 431 -12.65 9.25 6.13
C GLU A 431 -11.67 9.43 7.29
N VAL A 432 -10.78 10.42 7.17
CA VAL A 432 -9.81 10.76 8.22
C VAL A 432 -10.37 11.87 9.12
N LEU A 433 -10.53 11.59 10.41
CA LEU A 433 -10.88 12.62 11.40
C LEU A 433 -9.70 13.57 11.59
N GLY A 434 -9.85 14.80 11.11
CA GLY A 434 -8.81 15.83 11.11
C GLY A 434 -8.85 16.77 12.30
N GLU A 435 -10.04 17.06 12.81
CA GLU A 435 -10.30 18.09 13.82
C GLU A 435 -11.45 17.68 14.73
N LEU A 436 -11.44 18.20 15.96
CA LEU A 436 -12.51 18.07 16.94
C LEU A 436 -12.83 19.45 17.52
N PRO A 437 -14.04 19.68 18.04
CA PRO A 437 -14.35 20.93 18.72
C PRO A 437 -13.44 21.12 19.95
N ASP A 438 -13.31 22.38 20.37
CA ASP A 438 -12.62 22.71 21.62
C ASP A 438 -13.19 21.88 22.79
N PRO A 439 -12.31 21.34 23.65
CA PRO A 439 -12.74 20.55 24.79
C PRO A 439 -13.64 21.38 25.71
N SER A 440 -14.74 20.78 26.15
CA SER A 440 -15.58 21.35 27.20
C SER A 440 -14.89 21.23 28.57
N LYS A 441 -15.38 21.94 29.58
CA LYS A 441 -14.90 21.81 30.98
C LYS A 441 -15.28 20.48 31.65
N ASP A 442 -15.84 19.55 30.89
CA ASP A 442 -16.36 18.29 31.39
C ASP A 442 -15.23 17.31 31.73
N VAL A 443 -15.56 16.30 32.53
CA VAL A 443 -14.65 15.20 32.85
C VAL A 443 -14.25 14.48 31.56
N LEU A 444 -12.95 14.29 31.35
CA LEU A 444 -12.46 13.56 30.18
C LEU A 444 -12.65 12.06 30.38
N SER A 445 -13.08 11.38 29.31
CA SER A 445 -13.19 9.92 29.27
C SER A 445 -12.16 9.34 28.30
N GLY A 446 -11.48 8.28 28.74
CA GLY A 446 -10.38 7.64 28.02
C GLY A 446 -10.82 6.54 27.06
N HIS A 447 -10.03 6.32 26.02
CA HIS A 447 -10.19 5.22 25.07
C HIS A 447 -8.84 4.60 24.72
N GLY A 448 -8.79 3.27 24.76
CA GLY A 448 -7.66 2.47 24.28
C GLY A 448 -7.99 1.81 22.96
N CYS A 449 -7.15 2.02 21.95
CA CYS A 449 -7.25 1.38 20.64
C CYS A 449 -5.88 0.83 20.20
N VAL A 450 -5.86 0.10 19.07
CA VAL A 450 -4.62 -0.47 18.54
C VAL A 450 -4.32 0.17 17.18
N LEU A 451 -3.20 0.87 17.08
CA LEU A 451 -2.69 1.36 15.79
C LEU A 451 -2.11 0.19 15.01
N ILE A 452 -2.54 0.08 13.76
CA ILE A 452 -2.23 -1.04 12.86
C ILE A 452 -1.72 -0.56 11.50
N GLY A 453 -1.67 0.74 11.28
CA GLY A 453 -1.24 1.29 10.00
C GLY A 453 -1.08 2.79 10.11
N GLN A 454 -0.38 3.35 9.15
CA GLN A 454 -0.16 4.78 9.04
C GLN A 454 0.11 5.17 7.59
N ASP A 455 -0.05 6.46 7.34
CA ASP A 455 0.64 7.16 6.27
C ASP A 455 1.35 8.41 6.87
N PRO A 456 1.98 9.29 6.07
CA PRO A 456 2.64 10.47 6.61
C PRO A 456 1.74 11.43 7.40
N SER A 457 0.42 11.40 7.16
CA SER A 457 -0.57 12.33 7.69
C SER A 457 -1.58 11.73 8.68
N MET A 458 -1.78 10.41 8.69
CA MET A 458 -2.76 9.76 9.56
C MET A 458 -2.28 8.46 10.19
N TRP A 459 -3.00 8.08 11.24
CA TRP A 459 -2.99 6.76 11.84
C TRP A 459 -4.24 5.98 11.44
N LYS A 460 -4.10 4.67 11.23
CA LYS A 460 -5.21 3.72 11.14
C LYS A 460 -5.26 2.91 12.44
N ALA A 461 -6.41 2.96 13.12
CA ALA A 461 -6.63 2.29 14.38
C ALA A 461 -7.72 1.21 14.24
N LYS A 462 -7.50 0.06 14.87
CA LYS A 462 -8.53 -0.95 15.15
C LYS A 462 -9.22 -0.56 16.46
N ASN A 463 -10.55 -0.50 16.43
CA ASN A 463 -11.36 -0.20 17.61
C ASN A 463 -11.77 -1.48 18.37
N SER A 464 -12.49 -1.30 19.48
CA SER A 464 -12.98 -2.37 20.36
C SER A 464 -14.52 -2.43 20.44
N TRP A 465 -15.24 -1.90 19.44
CA TRP A 465 -16.69 -1.72 19.43
C TRP A 465 -17.39 -2.56 18.34
N GLY A 466 -16.73 -3.60 17.84
CA GLY A 466 -17.24 -4.40 16.73
C GLY A 466 -16.94 -3.80 15.35
N ASP A 467 -17.35 -4.54 14.31
CA ASP A 467 -17.14 -4.20 12.91
C ASP A 467 -18.16 -3.17 12.37
N ASP A 468 -19.31 -3.03 13.02
CA ASP A 468 -20.32 -2.01 12.71
C ASP A 468 -19.82 -0.57 12.90
N PHE A 469 -18.77 -0.35 13.71
CA PHE A 469 -18.21 0.98 13.92
C PHE A 469 -17.18 1.35 12.83
N GLY A 470 -17.37 2.52 12.22
CA GLY A 470 -16.43 3.11 11.28
C GLY A 470 -16.29 2.27 10.00
N ASP A 471 -15.06 2.03 9.56
CA ASP A 471 -14.73 1.31 8.33
C ASP A 471 -14.51 -0.18 8.61
N GLY A 472 -15.55 -0.89 9.07
CA GLY A 472 -15.46 -2.32 9.37
C GLY A 472 -14.68 -2.62 10.66
N GLY A 473 -14.86 -1.83 11.71
CA GLY A 473 -14.13 -1.96 12.97
C GLY A 473 -12.81 -1.18 13.02
N TYR A 474 -12.60 -0.29 12.05
CA TYR A 474 -11.42 0.57 11.95
C TYR A 474 -11.81 2.03 11.84
N PHE A 475 -10.93 2.91 12.29
CA PHE A 475 -11.06 4.34 12.07
C PHE A 475 -9.71 4.97 11.71
N ARG A 476 -9.76 6.16 11.11
CA ARG A 476 -8.58 6.91 10.69
C ARG A 476 -8.59 8.27 11.35
N ILE A 477 -7.46 8.65 11.94
CA ILE A 477 -7.33 9.91 12.66
C ILE A 477 -6.02 10.60 12.27
N SER A 478 -6.05 11.92 12.08
CA SER A 478 -4.85 12.64 11.67
C SER A 478 -3.78 12.59 12.77
N LYS A 479 -2.50 12.52 12.37
CA LYS A 479 -1.38 12.54 13.33
C LYS A 479 -1.38 13.80 14.19
N LYS A 480 -1.67 14.94 13.55
CA LYS A 480 -1.79 16.26 14.19
C LYS A 480 -2.85 16.28 15.28
N LEU A 481 -4.05 15.75 15.00
CA LEU A 481 -5.12 15.73 16.00
C LEU A 481 -4.76 14.84 17.19
N LEU A 482 -4.17 13.68 16.92
CA LEU A 482 -3.78 12.74 17.96
C LEU A 482 -2.66 13.30 18.87
N GLU A 483 -1.76 14.10 18.30
CA GLU A 483 -0.77 14.90 19.04
C GLU A 483 -1.43 15.99 19.90
N GLN A 484 -2.40 16.74 19.35
CA GLN A 484 -3.19 17.73 20.11
C GLN A 484 -3.95 17.11 21.29
N MET A 485 -4.40 15.87 21.13
CA MET A 485 -5.06 15.08 22.18
C MET A 485 -4.09 14.49 23.22
N GLN A 486 -2.78 14.75 23.10
CA GLN A 486 -1.74 14.21 23.97
C GLN A 486 -1.82 12.69 24.11
N ALA A 487 -2.10 12.01 22.99
CA ALA A 487 -2.21 10.56 23.00
C ALA A 487 -0.90 9.89 23.44
N ARG A 488 -1.05 8.79 24.17
CA ARG A 488 0.05 7.97 24.69
C ARG A 488 0.16 6.70 23.88
N PHE A 489 1.40 6.27 23.61
CA PHE A 489 1.69 5.12 22.75
C PHE A 489 2.51 4.09 23.50
N PHE A 490 2.13 2.81 23.41
CA PHE A 490 2.85 1.73 24.07
C PHE A 490 3.18 0.61 23.09
N ASP A 491 4.45 0.21 23.12
CA ASP A 491 5.02 -0.86 22.32
C ASP A 491 5.14 -2.12 23.18
N ILE A 492 4.61 -3.25 22.70
CA ILE A 492 4.76 -4.57 23.32
C ILE A 492 5.63 -5.43 22.41
N PHE A 493 6.72 -5.95 22.96
CA PHE A 493 7.75 -6.62 22.19
C PHE A 493 8.39 -7.77 22.97
N PHE A 494 9.20 -8.55 22.27
CA PHE A 494 10.06 -9.56 22.87
C PHE A 494 11.49 -9.30 22.40
N VAL A 495 12.44 -9.79 23.18
CA VAL A 495 13.86 -9.81 22.84
C VAL A 495 14.35 -11.24 22.95
N GLU A 496 15.37 -11.60 22.17
CA GLU A 496 15.86 -12.98 22.09
C GLU A 496 16.25 -13.54 23.47
N GLU A 497 16.86 -12.71 24.31
CA GLU A 497 17.26 -13.05 25.68
C GLU A 497 16.10 -13.56 26.56
N ASP A 498 14.87 -13.07 26.36
CA ASP A 498 13.70 -13.50 27.15
C ASP A 498 13.05 -14.80 26.64
N LEU A 499 13.34 -15.19 25.39
CA LEU A 499 12.75 -16.36 24.74
C LEU A 499 13.17 -17.67 25.42
N SER A 500 12.22 -18.59 25.54
CA SER A 500 12.49 -19.92 26.11
C SER A 500 13.41 -20.74 25.20
N ALA A 501 13.98 -21.83 25.74
CA ALA A 501 14.74 -22.77 24.92
C ALA A 501 13.87 -23.38 23.79
N GLU A 502 12.59 -23.60 24.09
CA GLU A 502 11.59 -24.10 23.13
C GLU A 502 11.32 -23.09 22.01
N ASP A 503 11.13 -21.80 22.33
CA ASP A 503 10.94 -20.72 21.34
C ASP A 503 12.14 -20.67 20.37
N ARG A 504 13.36 -20.74 20.92
CA ARG A 504 14.60 -20.68 20.13
C ARG A 504 14.78 -21.93 19.25
N GLU A 505 14.45 -23.11 19.76
CA GLU A 505 14.54 -24.34 18.97
C GLU A 505 13.46 -24.39 17.88
N ALA A 506 12.24 -23.93 18.18
CA ALA A 506 11.18 -23.80 17.18
C ALA A 506 11.60 -22.86 16.04
N TYR A 507 12.23 -21.73 16.36
CA TYR A 507 12.78 -20.81 15.37
C TYR A 507 13.91 -21.46 14.54
N LYS A 508 14.88 -22.14 15.17
CA LYS A 508 15.95 -22.86 14.45
C LYS A 508 15.39 -23.89 13.47
N ASN A 509 14.40 -24.67 13.91
CA ASN A 509 13.74 -25.66 13.06
C ASN A 509 12.98 -25.01 11.90
N TRP A 510 12.32 -23.87 12.14
CA TRP A 510 11.69 -23.09 11.09
C TRP A 510 12.68 -22.58 10.04
N CYS A 511 13.85 -22.07 10.46
CA CYS A 511 14.90 -21.64 9.52
C CYS A 511 15.43 -22.79 8.66
N ARG A 512 15.73 -23.95 9.29
CA ARG A 512 16.18 -25.17 8.60
C ARG A 512 15.18 -25.62 7.53
N ASN A 513 13.89 -25.60 7.86
CA ASN A 513 12.82 -26.03 6.95
C ASN A 513 12.48 -25.00 5.86
N SER A 514 12.88 -23.73 6.04
CA SER A 514 12.57 -22.64 5.11
C SER A 514 13.68 -22.35 4.08
N HIS A 515 14.72 -23.21 3.99
CA HIS A 515 15.96 -22.95 3.22
C HIS A 515 16.68 -21.63 3.58
N LEU A 516 16.40 -21.10 4.78
CA LEU A 516 17.09 -19.94 5.34
C LEU A 516 18.28 -20.46 6.14
N HIS A 517 19.45 -20.55 5.51
CA HIS A 517 20.67 -20.97 6.21
C HIS A 517 21.03 -19.97 7.31
N THR A 518 21.03 -20.43 8.56
CA THR A 518 21.59 -19.70 9.70
C THR A 518 23.11 -19.83 9.67
N VAL A 519 23.83 -18.69 9.61
CA VAL A 519 25.27 -18.68 9.89
C VAL A 519 25.45 -18.77 11.40
N SER A 520 26.16 -19.80 11.85
CA SER A 520 26.63 -19.91 13.23
C SER A 520 27.59 -18.76 13.51
N THR A 521 27.27 -17.91 14.48
CA THR A 521 28.26 -17.03 15.09
C THR A 521 29.28 -17.90 15.82
N SER A 522 30.49 -17.95 15.28
CA SER A 522 31.66 -18.43 16.01
C SER A 522 32.66 -17.28 16.09
N SER A 523 33.13 -17.09 17.33
CA SER A 523 34.02 -16.05 17.89
C SER A 523 33.45 -14.65 18.04
#